data_AF-X0WLR7-F1
#
_entry.id   AF-X0WLR7-F1
#
_cell.length_a   1.000
_cell.length_b   1.000
_cell.length_c   1.000
_cell.angle_alpha   90.00
_cell.angle_beta   90.00
_cell.angle_gamma   90.00
#
_symmetry.space_group_name_H-M   'P 1'
#
loop_
_entity.id
_entity.type
_entity.pdbx_description
1 polymer ?
#
loop_
_entity_poly.entity_id
_entity_poly.type
_entity_poly.pdbx_seq_one_letter_code
_entity_poly.pdbx_strand_id
1 'polypeptide(L)'
;MDVTRRDLLQQGLGSITVLGFSLLKIPGLQQVCEAATAEKIAEIPVVWMAAGSCSGCSISLLNCASPNIQEVLLEKVVPGMHLSLGFHATVMASAGEMAMEALNKLVAKNKGKYILVVDGAIATKDDGLYCVIGEVQGKPITAYEHVRDLGREAMAVLSVGACAAFGGIPAADPNPTGAVSVGEVF
;
A
#
# COMPACT_ATOMS: atom_id res chain seq x y z
N MET A 1 -16.42 12.08 -31.11
CA MET A 1 -17.01 11.13 -30.16
C MET A 1 -18.51 11.29 -30.27
N ASP A 2 -19.21 10.30 -30.81
CA ASP A 2 -20.67 10.38 -30.98
C ASP A 2 -21.34 10.10 -29.63
N VAL A 3 -21.84 11.15 -28.99
CA VAL A 3 -22.61 11.04 -27.74
C VAL A 3 -24.00 10.49 -28.09
N THR A 4 -24.34 9.32 -27.55
CA THR A 4 -25.65 8.73 -27.82
C THR A 4 -26.74 9.42 -26.99
N ARG A 5 -28.00 9.39 -27.46
CA ARG A 5 -29.14 9.96 -26.71
C ARG A 5 -29.27 9.43 -25.28
N ARG A 6 -28.84 8.19 -25.04
CA ARG A 6 -28.85 7.56 -23.71
C ARG A 6 -27.80 8.17 -22.80
N ASP A 7 -26.60 8.42 -23.32
CA ASP A 7 -25.52 9.08 -22.59
C ASP A 7 -25.91 10.51 -22.24
N LEU A 8 -26.52 11.23 -23.19
CA LEU A 8 -27.00 12.59 -22.97
C LEU A 8 -28.08 12.66 -21.88
N LEU A 9 -29.01 11.70 -21.86
CA LEU A 9 -30.05 11.62 -20.82
C LEU A 9 -29.49 11.22 -19.46
N GLN A 10 -28.54 10.29 -19.40
CA GLN A 10 -27.89 9.92 -18.13
C GLN A 10 -27.08 11.07 -17.55
N GLN A 11 -26.29 11.77 -18.38
CA GLN A 11 -25.52 12.93 -17.97
C GLN A 11 -26.44 14.10 -17.59
N GLY A 12 -27.52 14.35 -18.35
CA GLY A 12 -28.50 15.41 -18.06
C GLY A 12 -29.31 15.18 -16.79
N LEU A 13 -29.82 13.96 -16.56
CA LEU A 13 -30.55 13.61 -15.34
C LEU A 13 -29.66 13.68 -14.09
N GLY A 14 -28.41 13.21 -14.19
CA GLY A 14 -27.43 13.28 -13.10
C GLY A 14 -27.05 14.73 -12.75
N SER A 15 -26.88 15.58 -13.76
CA SER A 15 -26.54 17.00 -13.57
C SER A 15 -27.67 17.79 -12.88
N ILE A 16 -28.93 17.53 -13.25
CA ILE A 16 -30.10 18.20 -12.68
C ILE A 16 -30.34 17.77 -11.23
N THR A 17 -30.10 16.50 -10.89
CA THR A 17 -30.24 16.04 -9.50
C THR A 17 -29.16 16.63 -8.61
N VAL A 18 -27.89 16.67 -9.05
CA VAL A 18 -26.78 17.25 -8.28
C VAL A 18 -26.99 18.75 -8.04
N LEU A 19 -27.36 19.52 -9.07
CA LEU A 19 -27.60 20.96 -8.93
C LEU A 19 -28.87 21.25 -8.09
N GLY A 20 -29.92 20.45 -8.28
CA GLY A 20 -31.17 20.58 -7.53
C GLY A 20 -31.01 20.27 -6.03
N PHE A 21 -30.22 19.25 -5.69
CA PHE A 21 -29.95 18.88 -4.30
C PHE A 21 -28.90 19.79 -3.64
N SER A 22 -27.91 20.30 -4.38
CA SER A 22 -26.93 21.26 -3.84
C SER A 22 -27.54 22.62 -3.45
N LEU A 23 -28.69 23.00 -4.03
CA LEU A 23 -29.43 24.22 -3.66
C LEU A 23 -30.23 24.08 -2.36
N LEU A 24 -30.60 22.85 -2.00
CA LEU A 24 -31.23 22.52 -0.74
C LEU A 24 -30.12 22.42 0.32
N LYS A 25 -29.84 23.52 1.03
CA LYS A 25 -28.83 23.62 2.11
C LYS A 25 -29.17 22.75 3.33
N ILE A 26 -29.42 21.46 3.12
CA ILE A 26 -29.70 20.45 4.14
C ILE A 26 -28.34 19.87 4.57
N PRO A 27 -27.98 19.94 5.87
CA PRO A 27 -26.75 19.35 6.38
C PRO A 27 -26.68 17.86 6.03
N GLY A 28 -25.58 17.43 5.39
CA GLY A 28 -25.35 16.04 4.96
C GLY A 28 -25.67 15.75 3.49
N LEU A 29 -26.53 16.54 2.84
CA LEU A 29 -26.87 16.35 1.43
C LEU A 29 -25.77 16.86 0.48
N GLN A 30 -25.04 17.90 0.89
CA GLN A 30 -23.84 18.37 0.18
C GLN A 30 -22.76 17.30 0.09
N GLN A 31 -22.51 16.55 1.18
CA GLN A 31 -21.55 15.44 1.18
C GLN A 31 -21.98 14.31 0.22
N VAL A 32 -23.28 14.05 0.11
CA VAL A 32 -23.83 13.07 -0.85
C VAL A 32 -23.69 13.58 -2.29
N CYS A 33 -23.89 14.88 -2.53
CA CYS A 33 -23.70 15.48 -3.86
C CYS A 33 -22.22 15.51 -4.27
N GLU A 34 -21.31 15.82 -3.35
CA GLU A 34 -19.86 15.74 -3.55
C GLU A 34 -19.40 14.30 -3.78
N ALA A 35 -19.96 13.32 -3.07
CA ALA A 35 -19.72 11.90 -3.33
C ALA A 35 -20.30 11.43 -4.68
N ALA A 36 -21.41 12.01 -5.13
CA ALA A 36 -22.02 11.71 -6.43
C ALA A 36 -21.29 12.37 -7.61
N THR A 37 -20.58 13.49 -7.38
CA THR A 37 -19.69 14.13 -8.36
C THR A 37 -18.23 13.70 -8.21
N ALA A 38 -17.89 12.95 -7.16
CA ALA A 38 -16.56 12.44 -6.96
C ALA A 38 -16.17 11.56 -8.16
N GLU A 39 -15.14 12.01 -8.89
CA GLU A 39 -14.46 11.17 -9.87
C GLU A 39 -14.15 9.80 -9.24
N LYS A 40 -14.38 8.74 -10.02
CA LYS A 40 -14.13 7.36 -9.62
C LYS A 40 -12.68 7.26 -9.12
N ILE A 41 -12.51 7.24 -7.80
CA ILE A 41 -11.19 7.25 -7.17
C ILE A 41 -10.56 5.89 -7.44
N ALA A 42 -9.41 5.88 -8.10
CA ALA A 42 -8.63 4.67 -8.24
C ALA A 42 -7.84 4.46 -6.93
N GLU A 43 -8.21 3.43 -6.16
CA GLU A 43 -7.42 3.00 -5.02
C GLU A 43 -6.27 2.09 -5.49
N ILE A 44 -5.04 2.45 -5.13
CA ILE A 44 -3.88 1.56 -5.27
C ILE A 44 -3.55 0.96 -3.91
N PRO A 45 -3.65 -0.37 -3.75
CA PRO A 45 -3.22 -1.02 -2.53
C PRO A 45 -1.69 -0.91 -2.37
N VAL A 46 -1.27 -0.57 -1.17
CA VAL A 46 0.13 -0.53 -0.74
C VAL A 46 0.34 -1.60 0.33
N VAL A 47 1.29 -2.49 0.07
CA VAL A 47 1.76 -3.50 1.02
C VAL A 47 3.12 -3.06 1.53
N TRP A 48 3.23 -2.71 2.81
CA TRP A 48 4.48 -2.30 3.44
C TRP A 48 5.07 -3.47 4.24
N MET A 49 6.17 -4.00 3.74
CA MET A 49 6.87 -5.13 4.33
C MET A 49 8.11 -4.66 5.11
N ALA A 50 8.13 -4.91 6.41
CA ALA A 50 9.30 -4.70 7.25
C ALA A 50 10.15 -5.98 7.25
N ALA A 51 11.34 -5.92 6.65
CA ALA A 51 12.34 -6.97 6.65
C ALA A 51 13.36 -6.72 7.78
N GLY A 52 14.67 -6.70 7.48
CA GLY A 52 15.72 -6.27 8.41
C GLY A 52 15.69 -4.75 8.66
N SER A 53 14.58 -4.23 9.21
CA SER A 53 14.32 -2.81 9.45
C SER A 53 14.45 -2.45 10.93
N CYS A 54 14.76 -1.17 11.20
CA CYS A 54 14.71 -0.56 12.52
C CYS A 54 13.41 0.24 12.78
N SER A 55 12.41 0.13 11.88
CA SER A 55 11.19 0.97 11.83
C SER A 55 11.42 2.47 11.60
N GLY A 56 12.67 2.92 11.47
CA GLY A 56 13.01 4.34 11.29
C GLY A 56 12.41 4.93 10.01
N CYS A 57 12.31 4.16 8.93
CA CYS A 57 11.65 4.59 7.70
C CYS A 57 10.14 4.80 7.89
N SER A 58 9.46 3.90 8.62
CA SER A 58 8.06 4.08 8.98
C SER A 58 7.87 5.34 9.83
N ILE A 59 8.69 5.56 10.87
CA ILE A 59 8.62 6.79 11.68
C ILE A 59 8.90 8.04 10.83
N SER A 60 9.86 7.97 9.89
CA SER A 60 10.12 9.06 8.96
C SER A 60 8.92 9.38 8.09
N LEU A 61 8.17 8.38 7.63
CA LEU A 61 6.91 8.57 6.89
C LEU A 61 5.84 9.21 7.78
N LEU A 62 5.68 8.74 9.01
CA LEU A 62 4.69 9.28 9.96
C LEU A 62 4.94 10.76 10.31
N ASN A 63 6.18 11.23 10.18
CA ASN A 63 6.58 12.62 10.40
C ASN A 63 6.41 13.53 9.17
N CYS A 64 5.74 13.08 8.10
CA CYS A 64 5.53 13.90 6.91
C CYS A 64 4.68 15.15 7.22
N ALA A 65 5.10 16.32 6.72
CA ALA A 65 4.50 17.61 7.06
C ALA A 65 3.42 18.06 6.05
N SER A 66 3.67 17.90 4.75
CA SER A 66 2.73 18.26 3.70
C SER A 66 2.99 17.41 2.44
N PRO A 67 2.06 16.52 2.04
CA PRO A 67 0.85 16.16 2.78
C PRO A 67 1.19 15.55 4.15
N ASN A 68 0.31 15.77 5.15
CA ASN A 68 0.45 15.13 6.45
C ASN A 68 0.04 13.65 6.39
N ILE A 69 0.36 12.87 7.42
CA ILE A 69 0.11 11.42 7.36
C ILE A 69 -1.38 11.05 7.24
N GLN A 70 -2.28 11.86 7.80
CA GLN A 70 -3.71 11.64 7.69
C GLN A 70 -4.17 11.83 6.24
N GLU A 71 -3.68 12.88 5.58
CA GLU A 71 -3.90 13.12 4.16
C GLU A 71 -3.31 12.02 3.29
N VAL A 72 -2.11 11.52 3.64
CA VAL A 72 -1.49 10.39 2.92
C VAL A 72 -2.35 9.13 2.98
N LEU A 73 -2.94 8.84 4.14
CA LEU A 73 -3.70 7.61 4.37
C LEU A 73 -5.17 7.71 3.93
N LEU A 74 -5.77 8.90 3.95
CA LEU A 74 -7.22 9.07 3.75
C LEU A 74 -7.58 9.87 2.49
N GLU A 75 -6.68 10.70 1.98
CA GLU A 75 -6.97 11.65 0.91
C GLU A 75 -6.28 11.29 -0.42
N LYS A 76 -6.69 11.97 -1.49
CA LYS A 76 -6.11 11.80 -2.82
C LYS A 76 -4.71 12.44 -2.87
N VAL A 77 -3.69 11.67 -2.52
CA VAL A 77 -2.27 12.10 -2.58
C VAL A 77 -1.86 12.47 -4.01
N VAL A 78 -2.44 11.80 -5.01
CA VAL A 78 -2.26 12.09 -6.43
C VAL A 78 -3.64 12.39 -7.01
N PRO A 79 -3.80 13.38 -7.93
CA PRO A 79 -5.11 13.70 -8.50
C PRO A 79 -5.82 12.45 -9.05
N GLY A 80 -7.01 12.16 -8.53
CA GLY A 80 -7.82 10.98 -8.91
C GLY A 80 -7.40 9.64 -8.30
N MET A 81 -6.33 9.60 -7.49
CA MET A 81 -5.76 8.36 -6.95
C MET A 81 -5.55 8.44 -5.44
N HIS A 82 -5.97 7.40 -4.74
CA HIS A 82 -5.78 7.22 -3.30
C HIS A 82 -4.85 6.03 -3.04
N LEU A 83 -3.94 6.16 -2.07
CA LEU A 83 -3.04 5.08 -1.67
C LEU A 83 -3.64 4.39 -0.44
N SER A 84 -4.05 3.13 -0.62
CA SER A 84 -4.66 2.36 0.45
C SER A 84 -3.61 1.49 1.13
N LEU A 85 -3.16 1.88 2.33
CA LEU A 85 -2.18 1.13 3.11
C LEU A 85 -2.82 -0.14 3.69
N GLY A 86 -2.84 -1.20 2.89
CA GLY A 86 -3.55 -2.44 3.20
C GLY A 86 -2.80 -3.40 4.11
N PHE A 87 -1.49 -3.24 4.23
CA PHE A 87 -0.67 -4.00 5.18
C PHE A 87 0.52 -3.14 5.66
N HIS A 88 0.66 -2.99 6.97
CA HIS A 88 1.82 -2.36 7.60
C HIS A 88 1.87 -2.79 9.07
N ALA A 89 2.80 -3.69 9.41
CA ALA A 89 2.83 -4.36 10.70
C ALA A 89 2.82 -3.42 11.92
N THR A 90 3.44 -2.24 11.81
CA THR A 90 3.53 -1.27 12.92
C THR A 90 2.22 -0.53 13.24
N VAL A 91 1.31 -0.32 12.27
CA VAL A 91 0.15 0.58 12.43
C VAL A 91 -1.20 -0.05 12.09
N MET A 92 -1.22 -1.23 11.46
CA MET A 92 -2.46 -1.92 11.13
C MET A 92 -3.17 -2.45 12.38
N ALA A 93 -4.50 -2.59 12.30
CA ALA A 93 -5.30 -3.06 13.44
C ALA A 93 -5.25 -4.59 13.65
N SER A 94 -5.12 -5.38 12.58
CA SER A 94 -5.06 -6.84 12.64
C SER A 94 -3.67 -7.33 13.07
N ALA A 95 -3.59 -8.51 13.66
CA ALA A 95 -2.31 -9.16 14.02
C ALA A 95 -2.35 -10.67 13.74
N GLY A 96 -1.18 -11.31 13.73
CA GLY A 96 -1.05 -12.75 13.57
C GLY A 96 -1.69 -13.30 12.30
N GLU A 97 -2.32 -14.47 12.40
CA GLU A 97 -2.95 -15.16 11.26
C GLU A 97 -3.99 -14.31 10.53
N MET A 98 -4.77 -13.51 11.27
CA MET A 98 -5.78 -12.62 10.68
C MET A 98 -5.14 -11.59 9.74
N ALA A 99 -3.98 -11.06 10.11
CA ALA A 99 -3.25 -10.11 9.27
C ALA A 99 -2.69 -10.78 8.02
N MET A 100 -2.15 -12.00 8.16
CA MET A 100 -1.63 -12.77 7.03
C MET A 100 -2.74 -13.18 6.05
N GLU A 101 -3.91 -13.57 6.56
CA GLU A 101 -5.07 -13.87 5.72
C GLU A 101 -5.56 -12.63 4.97
N ALA A 102 -5.61 -11.47 5.63
CA ALA A 102 -5.97 -10.21 5.01
C ALA A 102 -4.98 -9.81 3.90
N LEU A 103 -3.67 -9.95 4.15
CA LEU A 103 -2.63 -9.72 3.16
C LEU A 103 -2.79 -10.63 1.93
N ASN A 104 -2.97 -11.93 2.16
CA ASN A 104 -3.15 -12.91 1.08
C ASN A 104 -4.38 -12.60 0.22
N LYS A 105 -5.51 -12.23 0.84
CA LYS A 105 -6.73 -11.81 0.13
C LYS A 105 -6.49 -10.54 -0.70
N LEU A 106 -5.79 -9.55 -0.12
CA LEU A 106 -5.48 -8.30 -0.80
C LEU A 106 -4.61 -8.53 -2.03
N VAL A 107 -3.53 -9.31 -1.89
CA VAL A 107 -2.58 -9.61 -2.97
C VAL A 107 -3.27 -10.41 -4.08
N ALA A 108 -4.01 -11.47 -3.72
CA ALA A 108 -4.72 -12.30 -4.70
C ALA A 108 -5.74 -11.51 -5.52
N LYS A 109 -6.47 -10.57 -4.90
CA LYS A 109 -7.45 -9.71 -5.58
C LYS A 109 -6.80 -8.66 -6.48
N ASN A 110 -5.58 -8.23 -6.15
CA ASN A 110 -4.93 -7.07 -6.77
C ASN A 110 -3.62 -7.43 -7.50
N LYS A 111 -3.44 -8.69 -7.91
CA LYS A 111 -2.25 -9.13 -8.65
C LYS A 111 -1.92 -8.21 -9.84
N GLY A 112 -0.68 -7.74 -9.90
CA GLY A 112 -0.15 -6.78 -10.87
C GLY A 112 -0.60 -5.33 -10.66
N LYS A 113 -1.34 -5.03 -9.58
CA LYS A 113 -1.99 -3.73 -9.34
C LYS A 113 -1.68 -3.10 -7.98
N TYR A 114 -1.00 -3.79 -7.07
CA TYR A 114 -0.55 -3.22 -5.80
C TYR A 114 0.92 -2.81 -5.87
N ILE A 115 1.30 -1.87 -5.00
CA ILE A 115 2.68 -1.48 -4.78
C ILE A 115 3.21 -2.23 -3.57
N LEU A 116 4.36 -2.87 -3.71
CA LEU A 116 5.09 -3.45 -2.58
C LEU A 116 6.14 -2.42 -2.12
N VAL A 117 6.02 -1.96 -0.89
CA VAL A 117 7.07 -1.19 -0.22
C VAL A 117 7.87 -2.15 0.65
N VAL A 118 9.19 -2.13 0.51
CA VAL A 118 10.10 -2.93 1.33
C VAL A 118 10.96 -1.99 2.15
N ASP A 119 10.88 -2.13 3.47
CA ASP A 119 11.70 -1.42 4.43
C ASP A 119 12.65 -2.40 5.12
N GLY A 120 13.95 -2.09 5.09
CA GLY A 120 15.00 -2.94 5.64
C GLY A 120 15.69 -3.84 4.61
N ALA A 121 16.86 -4.34 4.98
CA ALA A 121 17.65 -5.26 4.16
C ALA A 121 17.08 -6.68 4.20
N ILE A 122 17.36 -7.49 3.18
CA ILE A 122 16.85 -8.86 3.08
C ILE A 122 17.94 -9.84 3.51
N ALA A 123 17.75 -10.50 4.64
CA ALA A 123 18.65 -11.59 5.07
C ALA A 123 18.40 -12.84 4.23
N THR A 124 19.43 -13.36 3.57
CA THR A 124 19.31 -14.50 2.65
C THR A 124 19.98 -15.78 3.17
N LYS A 125 20.86 -15.67 4.16
CA LYS A 125 21.56 -16.82 4.74
C LYS A 125 20.59 -17.71 5.52
N ASP A 126 20.89 -19.02 5.54
CA ASP A 126 20.08 -20.05 6.20
C ASP A 126 18.61 -19.95 5.78
N ASP A 127 18.38 -19.86 4.46
CA ASP A 127 17.06 -19.71 3.84
C ASP A 127 16.24 -18.52 4.37
N GLY A 128 16.92 -17.46 4.85
CA GLY A 128 16.29 -16.24 5.34
C GLY A 128 15.79 -16.29 6.77
N LEU A 129 16.15 -17.34 7.54
CA LEU A 129 15.70 -17.53 8.93
C LEU A 129 16.09 -16.41 9.90
N TYR A 130 17.09 -15.60 9.56
CA TYR A 130 17.47 -14.41 10.34
C TYR A 130 16.42 -13.29 10.33
N CYS A 131 15.39 -13.38 9.48
CA CYS A 131 14.28 -12.44 9.47
C CYS A 131 12.96 -13.18 9.17
N VAL A 132 12.25 -13.59 10.23
CA VAL A 132 10.91 -14.18 10.16
C VAL A 132 9.88 -13.10 10.48
N ILE A 133 8.93 -12.90 9.57
CA ILE A 133 7.94 -11.81 9.62
C ILE A 133 6.52 -12.28 9.98
N GLY A 134 6.32 -13.59 10.05
CA GLY A 134 5.05 -14.19 10.41
C GLY A 134 5.11 -15.70 10.32
N GLU A 135 3.95 -16.33 10.42
CA GLU A 135 3.80 -17.76 10.19
C GLU A 135 2.47 -18.05 9.49
N VAL A 136 2.40 -19.17 8.78
CA VAL A 136 1.14 -19.77 8.31
C VAL A 136 1.15 -21.24 8.69
N GLN A 137 0.14 -21.67 9.44
CA GLN A 137 0.00 -23.07 9.88
C GLN A 137 1.24 -23.59 10.63
N GLY A 138 1.83 -22.76 11.50
CA GLY A 138 3.04 -23.11 12.26
C GLY A 138 4.34 -23.15 11.45
N LYS A 139 4.31 -22.77 10.17
CA LYS A 139 5.52 -22.64 9.34
C LYS A 139 5.98 -21.19 9.31
N PRO A 140 7.26 -20.90 9.62
CA PRO A 140 7.77 -19.54 9.58
C PRO A 140 7.72 -19.01 8.15
N ILE A 141 7.38 -17.73 8.02
CA ILE A 141 7.46 -16.98 6.77
C ILE A 141 8.64 -16.04 6.90
N THR A 142 9.68 -16.29 6.11
CA THR A 142 10.85 -15.43 6.07
C THR A 142 10.58 -14.18 5.23
N ALA A 143 11.20 -13.06 5.58
CA ALA A 143 11.13 -11.85 4.77
C ALA A 143 11.67 -12.10 3.36
N TYR A 144 12.71 -12.95 3.23
CA TYR A 144 13.30 -13.29 1.94
C TYR A 144 12.30 -13.94 0.98
N GLU A 145 11.65 -15.02 1.40
CA GLU A 145 10.67 -15.72 0.57
C GLU A 145 9.46 -14.82 0.29
N HIS A 146 8.98 -14.13 1.31
CA HIS A 146 7.75 -13.35 1.22
C HIS A 146 7.92 -12.10 0.34
N VAL A 147 9.03 -11.37 0.46
CA VAL A 147 9.34 -10.23 -0.42
C VAL A 147 9.52 -10.69 -1.85
N ARG A 148 10.23 -11.80 -2.10
CA ARG A 148 10.40 -12.37 -3.44
C ARG A 148 9.05 -12.72 -4.08
N ASP A 149 8.18 -13.40 -3.34
CA ASP A 149 6.90 -13.88 -3.87
C ASP A 149 5.91 -12.72 -4.08
N LEU A 150 5.84 -11.77 -3.14
CA LEU A 150 5.05 -10.55 -3.31
C LEU A 150 5.58 -9.65 -4.43
N GLY A 151 6.90 -9.54 -4.60
CA GLY A 151 7.48 -8.67 -5.62
C GLY A 151 7.21 -9.15 -7.05
N ARG A 152 7.13 -10.47 -7.27
CA ARG A 152 6.76 -11.06 -8.57
C ARG A 152 5.35 -10.71 -9.02
N GLU A 153 4.46 -10.40 -8.09
CA GLU A 153 3.06 -10.10 -8.34
C GLU A 153 2.72 -8.60 -8.15
N ALA A 154 3.68 -7.78 -7.71
CA ALA A 154 3.49 -6.35 -7.53
C ALA A 154 3.55 -5.60 -8.87
N MET A 155 2.85 -4.46 -8.95
CA MET A 155 3.00 -3.50 -10.06
C MET A 155 4.40 -2.86 -10.05
N ALA A 156 4.89 -2.54 -8.85
CA ALA A 156 6.19 -1.96 -8.59
C ALA A 156 6.65 -2.32 -7.18
N VAL A 157 7.97 -2.41 -7.01
CA VAL A 157 8.62 -2.58 -5.71
C VAL A 157 9.38 -1.30 -5.36
N LEU A 158 9.11 -0.74 -4.19
CA LEU A 158 9.77 0.45 -3.67
C LEU A 158 10.70 0.06 -2.52
N SER A 159 12.01 0.18 -2.72
CA SER A 159 13.02 0.00 -1.67
C SER A 159 13.14 1.27 -0.84
N VAL A 160 12.58 1.27 0.38
CA VAL A 160 12.56 2.44 1.26
C VAL A 160 13.69 2.35 2.29
N GLY A 161 14.54 3.37 2.30
CA GLY A 161 15.70 3.47 3.19
C GLY A 161 16.97 2.81 2.64
N ALA A 162 18.12 3.21 3.17
CA ALA A 162 19.42 2.73 2.70
C ALA A 162 19.61 1.22 2.91
N CYS A 163 18.98 0.63 3.93
CA CYS A 163 19.00 -0.82 4.14
C CYS A 163 18.31 -1.57 3.00
N ALA A 164 17.11 -1.13 2.58
CA ALA A 164 16.41 -1.77 1.48
C ALA A 164 17.08 -1.48 0.13
N ALA A 165 17.53 -0.24 -0.10
CA ALA A 165 18.09 0.17 -1.38
C ALA A 165 19.50 -0.40 -1.65
N PHE A 166 20.32 -0.55 -0.60
CA PHE A 166 21.76 -0.86 -0.75
C PHE A 166 22.28 -1.89 0.26
N GLY A 167 21.41 -2.57 1.01
CA GLY A 167 21.78 -3.48 2.11
C GLY A 167 22.09 -2.75 3.43
N GLY A 168 22.69 -1.57 3.38
CA GLY A 168 22.89 -0.68 4.54
C GLY A 168 23.70 -1.30 5.68
N ILE A 169 23.39 -0.92 6.93
CA ILE A 169 24.10 -1.41 8.13
C ILE A 169 24.05 -2.95 8.23
N PRO A 170 22.91 -3.63 8.00
CA PRO A 170 22.87 -5.10 8.07
C PRO A 170 23.82 -5.81 7.11
N ALA A 171 24.12 -5.21 5.94
CA ALA A 171 25.01 -5.79 4.92
C ALA A 171 26.49 -5.41 5.11
N ALA A 172 26.81 -4.54 6.06
CA ALA A 172 28.19 -4.18 6.37
C ALA A 172 28.98 -5.39 6.90
N ASP A 173 30.31 -5.37 6.73
CA ASP A 173 31.21 -6.38 7.28
C ASP A 173 30.96 -6.57 8.80
N PRO A 174 30.82 -7.81 9.32
CA PRO A 174 31.09 -9.10 8.65
C PRO A 174 29.88 -9.77 7.97
N ASN A 175 28.76 -9.07 7.79
CA ASN A 175 27.50 -9.54 7.19
C ASN A 175 27.09 -10.98 7.60
N PRO A 176 26.89 -11.25 8.90
CA PRO A 176 26.69 -12.61 9.41
C PRO A 176 25.38 -13.26 8.95
N THR A 177 24.41 -12.47 8.49
CA THR A 177 23.07 -12.88 8.05
C THR A 177 22.91 -12.96 6.53
N GLY A 178 23.95 -12.61 5.76
CA GLY A 178 23.86 -12.51 4.31
C GLY A 178 22.80 -11.49 3.87
N ALA A 179 22.74 -10.34 4.52
CA ALA A 179 21.86 -9.25 4.17
C ALA A 179 22.25 -8.66 2.81
N VAL A 180 21.26 -8.46 1.94
CA VAL A 180 21.40 -7.86 0.61
C VAL A 180 20.36 -6.76 0.40
N SER A 181 20.55 -5.95 -0.63
CA SER A 181 19.53 -4.99 -1.08
C SER A 181 18.32 -5.71 -1.71
N VAL A 182 17.20 -5.02 -1.77
CA VAL A 182 15.97 -5.52 -2.42
C VAL A 182 16.21 -5.78 -3.91
N GLY A 183 17.05 -4.96 -4.56
CA GLY A 183 17.38 -5.13 -5.97
C GLY A 183 18.16 -6.41 -6.27
N GLU A 184 18.86 -6.99 -5.29
CA GLU A 184 19.59 -8.26 -5.46
C GLU A 184 18.70 -9.49 -5.28
N VAL A 185 17.44 -9.32 -4.85
CA VAL A 185 16.46 -10.41 -4.66
C VAL A 185 15.70 -10.73 -5.95
N PHE A 186 15.66 -9.82 -6.92
CA PHE A 186 14.94 -9.93 -8.19
C PHE A 186 15.90 -9.96 -9.39
#